data_AF-A0A7W9ELB3-F1
#
_entry.id   AF-A0A7W9ELB3-F1
#
_cell.length_a   1.000
_cell.length_b   1.000
_cell.length_c   1.000
_cell.angle_alpha   90.00
_cell.angle_beta   90.00
_cell.angle_gamma   90.00
#
_symmetry.space_group_name_H-M   'P 1'
#
loop_
_entity.id
_entity.type
_entity.pdbx_description
1 polymer ?
#
loop_
_entity_poly.entity_id
_entity_poly.type
_entity_poly.pdbx_seq_one_letter_code
_entity_poly.pdbx_strand_id
1 'polypeptide(L)'
;MGDFTYQGYDSAALDVQYNARASVASFDDEYAKLVDVSRRVTKDFDHRAGIVYDPASGEMLDFYPAGDGAPLFIWIHGGYWRGGNAADNAFVVPGLHAQGFSVAVLDYTLAPAVTLDEIVRQVRAAVASLHRNRKDLNIGDGHFAVGGTSAGGHLTAMLLSDNWQAEFGVPQDIIAVGLDLSGLHDLAPLLHTHINGWMNFDDAMVVRNSPQFLIPKHSSAHLIASVGGLETDEFRRQTAAYAESWQQAGHAVTVVEMPDHHHFNLPLTLREPDGKLVRAIVEAYAQGNHP
;
A
#
# COMPACT_ATOMS: atom_id res chain seq x y z
N MET A 1 -33.83 15.88 -9.72
CA MET A 1 -32.57 15.29 -9.23
C MET A 1 -31.49 16.10 -9.90
N GLY A 2 -30.72 16.90 -9.16
CA GLY A 2 -29.61 17.65 -9.74
C GLY A 2 -28.53 16.66 -10.17
N ASP A 3 -27.83 16.95 -11.26
CA ASP A 3 -26.72 16.12 -11.71
C ASP A 3 -25.63 16.12 -10.62
N PHE A 4 -25.20 14.92 -10.21
CA PHE A 4 -24.14 14.75 -9.24
C PHE A 4 -22.85 15.40 -9.76
N THR A 5 -22.19 16.19 -8.91
CA THR A 5 -20.87 16.74 -9.21
C THR A 5 -19.96 16.59 -7.99
N TYR A 6 -18.72 16.16 -8.20
CA TYR A 6 -17.67 16.12 -7.18
C TYR A 6 -16.46 16.91 -7.69
N GLN A 7 -16.09 17.99 -6.99
CA GLN A 7 -14.98 18.87 -7.39
C GLN A 7 -15.07 19.36 -8.85
N GLY A 8 -16.30 19.52 -9.37
CA GLY A 8 -16.54 19.94 -10.75
C GLY A 8 -16.56 18.79 -11.79
N TYR A 9 -16.33 17.55 -11.39
CA TYR A 9 -16.48 16.37 -12.23
C TYR A 9 -17.89 15.77 -12.13
N ASP A 10 -18.47 15.40 -13.27
CA ASP A 10 -19.58 14.45 -13.33
C ASP A 10 -19.06 13.00 -13.27
N SER A 11 -19.97 12.02 -13.25
CA SER A 11 -19.59 10.60 -13.18
C SER A 11 -18.69 10.13 -14.33
N ALA A 12 -18.91 10.62 -15.55
CA ALA A 12 -18.10 10.21 -16.71
C ALA A 12 -16.69 10.79 -16.62
N ALA A 13 -16.55 12.03 -16.16
CA ALA A 13 -15.26 12.64 -15.90
C ALA A 13 -14.53 11.94 -14.73
N LEU A 14 -15.24 11.56 -13.66
CA LEU A 14 -14.65 10.76 -12.58
C LEU A 14 -14.16 9.40 -13.08
N ASP A 15 -14.90 8.73 -13.97
CA ASP A 15 -14.44 7.48 -14.56
C ASP A 15 -13.10 7.62 -15.29
N VAL A 16 -12.86 8.76 -15.96
CA VAL A 16 -11.55 9.05 -16.56
C VAL A 16 -10.48 9.27 -15.48
N GLN A 17 -10.80 10.05 -14.44
CA GLN A 17 -9.87 10.35 -13.35
C GLN A 17 -9.42 9.09 -12.59
N TYR A 18 -10.30 8.11 -12.43
CA TYR A 18 -10.01 6.85 -11.74
C TYR A 18 -9.72 5.66 -12.68
N ASN A 19 -9.43 5.91 -13.95
CA ASN A 19 -8.99 4.87 -14.87
C ASN A 19 -7.48 4.94 -15.09
N ALA A 20 -6.72 4.45 -14.10
CA ALA A 20 -5.26 4.36 -14.18
C ALA A 20 -4.80 3.56 -15.42
N ARG A 21 -5.55 2.54 -15.86
CA ARG A 21 -5.16 1.74 -17.04
C ARG A 21 -5.21 2.54 -18.34
N ALA A 22 -6.14 3.48 -18.45
CA ALA A 22 -6.29 4.34 -19.61
C ALA A 22 -5.33 5.53 -19.62
N SER A 23 -4.54 5.76 -18.56
CA SER A 23 -3.55 6.84 -18.52
C SER A 23 -2.21 6.48 -19.17
N VAL A 24 -2.04 5.23 -19.61
CA VAL A 24 -0.84 4.75 -20.32
C VAL A 24 -1.19 4.23 -21.71
N ALA A 25 -0.19 4.20 -22.60
CA ALA A 25 -0.38 3.73 -23.97
C ALA A 25 -0.80 2.25 -24.05
N SER A 26 -0.26 1.41 -23.15
CA SER A 26 -0.55 -0.02 -23.08
C SER A 26 -0.40 -0.51 -21.65
N PHE A 27 -1.53 -0.76 -20.98
CA PHE A 27 -1.52 -1.34 -19.63
C PHE A 27 -0.86 -2.71 -19.62
N ASP A 28 -1.11 -3.53 -20.65
CA ASP A 28 -0.57 -4.89 -20.73
C ASP A 28 0.97 -4.89 -20.83
N ASP A 29 1.55 -3.96 -21.60
CA ASP A 29 3.01 -3.84 -21.69
C ASP A 29 3.62 -3.33 -20.38
N GLU A 30 2.98 -2.38 -19.70
CA GLU A 30 3.44 -1.94 -18.38
C GLU A 30 3.34 -3.08 -17.37
N TYR A 31 2.20 -3.77 -17.30
CA TYR A 31 2.02 -4.90 -16.39
C TYR A 31 3.00 -6.04 -16.66
N ALA A 32 3.27 -6.36 -17.93
CA ALA A 32 4.27 -7.36 -18.31
C ALA A 32 5.67 -7.06 -17.75
N LYS A 33 6.07 -5.78 -17.67
CA LYS A 33 7.36 -5.40 -17.06
C LYS A 33 7.39 -5.73 -15.56
N LEU A 34 6.31 -5.48 -14.84
CA LEU A 34 6.21 -5.81 -13.40
C LEU A 34 6.34 -7.32 -13.22
N VAL A 35 5.56 -8.08 -13.98
CA VAL A 35 5.56 -9.55 -13.95
C VAL A 35 6.93 -10.13 -14.31
N ASP A 36 7.57 -9.64 -15.36
CA ASP A 36 8.88 -10.14 -15.81
C ASP A 36 9.98 -9.90 -14.78
N VAL A 37 9.93 -8.77 -14.07
CA VAL A 37 10.86 -8.50 -12.97
C VAL A 37 10.55 -9.39 -11.78
N SER A 38 9.28 -9.49 -11.37
CA SER A 38 8.86 -10.32 -10.24
C SER A 38 9.22 -11.80 -10.44
N ARG A 39 9.01 -12.36 -11.64
CA ARG A 39 9.41 -13.73 -11.97
C ARG A 39 10.91 -13.97 -11.82
N ARG A 40 11.75 -12.98 -12.16
CA ARG A 40 13.20 -13.08 -11.95
C ARG A 40 13.53 -13.07 -10.48
N VAL A 41 12.90 -12.19 -9.70
CA VAL A 41 13.08 -12.14 -8.24
C VAL A 41 12.74 -13.48 -7.59
N THR A 42 11.56 -14.04 -7.87
CA THR A 42 11.15 -15.33 -7.28
C THR A 42 12.11 -16.48 -7.63
N LYS A 43 12.84 -16.38 -8.74
CA LYS A 43 13.86 -17.36 -9.13
C LYS A 43 15.21 -17.11 -8.44
N ASP A 44 15.58 -15.84 -8.31
CA ASP A 44 16.94 -15.44 -7.92
C ASP A 44 17.09 -15.21 -6.40
N PHE A 45 15.98 -15.06 -5.67
CA PHE A 45 15.96 -14.85 -4.22
C PHE A 45 15.35 -16.04 -3.47
N ASP A 46 16.03 -16.46 -2.41
CA ASP A 46 15.47 -17.40 -1.44
C ASP A 46 14.22 -16.81 -0.81
N HIS A 47 13.14 -17.60 -0.77
CA HIS A 47 11.88 -17.16 -0.21
C HIS A 47 11.07 -18.33 0.34
N ARG A 48 10.15 -18.01 1.24
CA ARG A 48 9.11 -18.90 1.75
C ARG A 48 7.78 -18.45 1.16
N ALA A 49 7.31 -19.17 0.14
CA ALA A 49 6.04 -18.86 -0.51
C ALA A 49 4.84 -19.36 0.29
N GLY A 50 3.69 -18.71 0.12
CA GLY A 50 2.39 -19.23 0.57
C GLY A 50 2.25 -19.36 2.09
N ILE A 51 2.86 -18.47 2.86
CA ILE A 51 2.69 -18.45 4.32
C ILE A 51 1.27 -17.94 4.61
N VAL A 52 0.40 -18.84 5.09
CA VAL A 52 -0.96 -18.48 5.51
C VAL A 52 -0.89 -17.54 6.71
N TYR A 53 -1.35 -16.30 6.55
CA TYR A 53 -1.36 -15.32 7.62
C TYR A 53 -2.74 -15.18 8.29
N ASP A 54 -3.79 -15.55 7.58
CA ASP A 54 -5.17 -15.51 8.06
C ASP A 54 -5.87 -16.86 7.80
N PRO A 55 -5.90 -17.76 8.78
CA PRO A 55 -6.54 -19.07 8.62
C PRO A 55 -8.03 -19.02 8.27
N ALA A 56 -8.73 -17.91 8.57
CA ALA A 56 -10.17 -17.80 8.31
C ALA A 56 -10.47 -17.59 6.83
N SER A 57 -9.67 -16.77 6.14
CA SER A 57 -9.78 -16.50 4.71
C SER A 57 -8.91 -17.45 3.87
N GLY A 58 -7.83 -17.98 4.45
CA GLY A 58 -6.81 -18.76 3.74
C GLY A 58 -5.79 -17.88 3.02
N GLU A 59 -5.82 -16.56 3.22
CA GLU A 59 -4.90 -15.63 2.55
C GLU A 59 -3.45 -15.80 3.01
N MET A 60 -2.55 -15.52 2.07
CA MET A 60 -1.15 -15.88 2.15
C MET A 60 -0.23 -14.71 1.82
N LEU A 61 1.04 -14.89 2.16
CA LEU A 61 2.12 -14.01 1.76
C LEU A 61 3.36 -14.80 1.34
N ASP A 62 4.19 -14.17 0.53
CA ASP A 62 5.53 -14.65 0.22
C ASP A 62 6.55 -13.85 1.04
N PHE A 63 7.47 -14.55 1.71
CA PHE A 63 8.46 -13.95 2.60
C PHE A 63 9.89 -14.16 2.09
N TYR A 64 10.62 -13.07 1.93
CA TYR A 64 12.00 -12.99 1.44
C TYR A 64 12.92 -12.54 2.58
N PRO A 65 13.63 -13.45 3.28
CA PRO A 65 14.49 -13.11 4.41
C PRO A 65 15.79 -12.41 3.97
N ALA A 66 16.23 -11.37 4.69
CA ALA A 66 17.51 -10.68 4.45
C ALA A 66 18.63 -10.99 5.46
N GLY A 67 18.38 -11.91 6.39
CA GLY A 67 19.34 -12.30 7.43
C GLY A 67 18.70 -12.31 8.82
N ASP A 68 19.50 -12.66 9.83
CA ASP A 68 19.02 -12.81 11.20
C ASP A 68 18.72 -11.45 11.85
N GLY A 69 17.49 -11.28 12.33
CA GLY A 69 17.05 -10.06 13.01
C GLY A 69 16.87 -8.86 12.06
N ALA A 70 16.69 -9.12 10.75
CA ALA A 70 16.54 -8.07 9.76
C ALA A 70 15.24 -7.25 9.97
N PRO A 71 15.26 -5.93 9.68
CA PRO A 71 14.04 -5.14 9.64
C PRO A 71 13.09 -5.66 8.56
N LEU A 72 11.79 -5.41 8.74
CA LEU A 72 10.75 -5.91 7.85
C LEU A 72 10.11 -4.77 7.04
N PHE A 73 10.03 -4.97 5.72
CA PHE A 73 9.16 -4.21 4.83
C PHE A 73 8.01 -5.11 4.34
N ILE A 74 6.77 -4.62 4.45
CA ILE A 74 5.57 -5.33 3.99
C ILE A 74 5.01 -4.61 2.76
N TRP A 75 4.89 -5.30 1.64
CA TRP A 75 4.34 -4.78 0.39
C TRP A 75 2.91 -5.24 0.15
N ILE A 76 2.06 -4.29 -0.24
CA ILE A 76 0.64 -4.49 -0.53
C ILE A 76 0.36 -4.08 -1.98
N HIS A 77 -0.06 -5.03 -2.80
CA HIS A 77 -0.32 -4.78 -4.22
C HIS A 77 -1.57 -3.91 -4.44
N GLY A 78 -1.58 -3.21 -5.58
CA GLY A 78 -2.73 -2.44 -6.07
C GLY A 78 -3.73 -3.30 -6.84
N GLY A 79 -4.57 -2.67 -7.69
CA GLY A 79 -5.53 -3.36 -8.56
C GLY A 79 -7.00 -3.15 -8.20
N TYR A 80 -7.34 -2.00 -7.59
CA TYR A 80 -8.71 -1.63 -7.22
C TYR A 80 -9.44 -2.71 -6.39
N TRP A 81 -8.69 -3.39 -5.53
CA TRP A 81 -9.18 -4.50 -4.70
C TRP A 81 -9.83 -5.65 -5.49
N ARG A 82 -9.68 -5.68 -6.83
CA ARG A 82 -10.33 -6.64 -7.75
C ARG A 82 -9.30 -7.44 -8.57
N GLY A 83 -8.02 -7.12 -8.46
CA GLY A 83 -6.98 -7.79 -9.20
C GLY A 83 -5.61 -7.56 -8.58
N GLY A 84 -4.61 -8.24 -9.14
CA GLY A 84 -3.26 -8.33 -8.59
C GLY A 84 -3.06 -9.63 -7.83
N ASN A 85 -1.80 -9.87 -7.46
CA ASN A 85 -1.37 -10.97 -6.60
C ASN A 85 0.08 -10.72 -6.13
N ALA A 86 0.53 -11.45 -5.12
CA ALA A 86 1.88 -11.36 -4.57
C ALA A 86 2.96 -11.75 -5.60
N ALA A 87 2.73 -12.81 -6.38
CA ALA A 87 3.70 -13.34 -7.34
C ALA A 87 4.10 -12.32 -8.43
N ASP A 88 3.18 -11.45 -8.85
CA ASP A 88 3.42 -10.40 -9.84
C ASP A 88 4.04 -9.13 -9.21
N ASN A 89 4.20 -9.09 -7.87
CA ASN A 89 4.68 -7.93 -7.12
C ASN A 89 6.02 -8.12 -6.40
N ALA A 90 6.72 -9.25 -6.62
CA ALA A 90 8.05 -9.48 -6.06
C ALA A 90 9.12 -8.47 -6.54
N PHE A 91 8.85 -7.64 -7.56
CA PHE A 91 9.78 -6.61 -8.04
C PHE A 91 10.27 -5.62 -6.97
N VAL A 92 9.59 -5.48 -5.84
CA VAL A 92 10.00 -4.60 -4.72
C VAL A 92 11.15 -5.17 -3.88
N VAL A 93 11.37 -6.48 -3.94
CA VAL A 93 12.33 -7.17 -3.06
C VAL A 93 13.76 -6.66 -3.26
N PRO A 94 14.32 -6.58 -4.50
CA PRO A 94 15.75 -6.36 -4.68
C PRO A 94 16.28 -5.06 -4.05
N GLY A 95 15.53 -3.96 -4.16
CA GLY A 95 15.98 -2.67 -3.64
C GLY A 95 16.07 -2.67 -2.11
N LEU A 96 15.04 -3.18 -1.44
CA LEU A 96 14.95 -3.26 0.02
C LEU A 96 15.90 -4.32 0.59
N HIS A 97 16.02 -5.46 -0.09
CA HIS A 97 16.90 -6.55 0.31
C HIS A 97 18.37 -6.12 0.26
N ALA A 98 18.77 -5.32 -0.74
CA ALA A 98 20.09 -4.70 -0.80
C ALA A 98 20.38 -3.72 0.36
N GLN A 99 19.33 -3.21 1.03
CA GLN A 99 19.42 -2.37 2.22
C GLN A 99 19.25 -3.17 3.53
N GLY A 100 19.23 -4.51 3.44
CA GLY A 100 19.14 -5.41 4.60
C GLY A 100 17.72 -5.66 5.12
N PHE A 101 16.67 -5.26 4.39
CA PHE A 101 15.29 -5.54 4.79
C PHE A 101 14.83 -6.91 4.31
N SER A 102 14.28 -7.70 5.24
CA SER A 102 13.38 -8.78 4.87
C SER A 102 12.11 -8.18 4.27
N VAL A 103 11.54 -8.85 3.27
CA VAL A 103 10.35 -8.36 2.56
C VAL A 103 9.23 -9.39 2.61
N ALA A 104 8.05 -8.98 3.03
CA ALA A 104 6.81 -9.76 2.91
C ALA A 104 5.94 -9.17 1.80
N VAL A 105 5.51 -9.97 0.84
CA VAL A 105 4.62 -9.56 -0.25
C VAL A 105 3.26 -10.23 -0.03
N LEU A 106 2.22 -9.43 0.25
CA LEU A 106 0.90 -9.92 0.66
C LEU A 106 0.00 -10.18 -0.55
N ASP A 107 -0.79 -11.26 -0.47
CA ASP A 107 -2.10 -11.35 -1.14
C ASP A 107 -3.21 -10.86 -0.18
N TYR A 108 -4.40 -10.63 -0.73
CA TYR A 108 -5.65 -10.45 0.01
C TYR A 108 -6.83 -10.84 -0.88
N THR A 109 -7.95 -11.20 -0.27
CA THR A 109 -9.13 -11.64 -1.04
C THR A 109 -9.68 -10.48 -1.86
N LEU A 110 -10.02 -10.74 -3.11
CA LEU A 110 -10.47 -9.71 -4.04
C LEU A 110 -11.99 -9.52 -3.99
N ALA A 111 -12.44 -8.27 -4.11
CA ALA A 111 -13.83 -7.94 -4.39
C ALA A 111 -14.27 -8.53 -5.76
N PRO A 112 -15.54 -8.93 -5.93
CA PRO A 112 -16.64 -8.80 -4.98
C PRO A 112 -16.78 -9.98 -4.00
N ALA A 113 -15.79 -10.89 -3.91
CA ALA A 113 -15.91 -12.06 -3.03
C ALA A 113 -16.00 -11.67 -1.55
N VAL A 114 -15.38 -10.54 -1.19
CA VAL A 114 -15.44 -9.93 0.14
C VAL A 114 -15.64 -8.41 0.04
N THR A 115 -16.06 -7.79 1.15
CA THR A 115 -16.20 -6.32 1.25
C THR A 115 -14.84 -5.66 1.49
N LEU A 116 -14.73 -4.35 1.28
CA LEU A 116 -13.52 -3.61 1.60
C LEU A 116 -13.13 -3.72 3.10
N ASP A 117 -14.11 -3.82 4.00
CA ASP A 117 -13.85 -4.00 5.43
C ASP A 117 -13.08 -5.29 5.71
N GLU A 118 -13.46 -6.37 5.01
CA GLU A 118 -12.80 -7.66 5.16
C GLU A 118 -11.39 -7.63 4.56
N ILE A 119 -11.17 -6.94 3.45
CA ILE A 119 -9.83 -6.73 2.88
C ILE A 119 -8.94 -5.96 3.87
N VAL A 120 -9.44 -4.87 4.45
CA VAL A 120 -8.72 -4.10 5.48
C VAL A 120 -8.41 -4.97 6.70
N ARG A 121 -9.38 -5.77 7.15
CA ARG A 121 -9.20 -6.71 8.26
C ARG A 121 -8.11 -7.75 7.95
N GLN A 122 -8.09 -8.32 6.74
CA GLN A 122 -7.10 -9.30 6.31
C GLN A 122 -5.69 -8.71 6.33
N VAL A 123 -5.49 -7.51 5.78
CA VAL A 123 -4.17 -6.84 5.78
C VAL A 123 -3.68 -6.56 7.22
N ARG A 124 -4.59 -6.16 8.12
CA ARG A 124 -4.27 -6.04 9.57
C ARG A 124 -3.89 -7.38 10.19
N ALA A 125 -4.58 -8.46 9.82
CA ALA A 125 -4.25 -9.82 10.22
C ALA A 125 -2.85 -10.24 9.74
N ALA A 126 -2.44 -9.83 8.54
CA ALA A 126 -1.10 -10.10 8.01
C ALA A 126 -0.01 -9.46 8.88
N VAL A 127 -0.15 -8.18 9.23
CA VAL A 127 0.78 -7.49 10.14
C VAL A 127 0.85 -8.21 11.49
N ALA A 128 -0.30 -8.58 12.05
CA ALA A 128 -0.36 -9.29 13.32
C ALA A 128 0.28 -10.69 13.25
N SER A 129 0.11 -11.41 12.15
CA SER A 129 0.74 -12.71 11.93
C SER A 129 2.26 -12.56 11.84
N LEU A 130 2.76 -11.60 11.07
CA LEU A 130 4.19 -11.31 10.97
C LEU A 130 4.79 -10.90 12.32
N HIS A 131 4.07 -10.10 13.12
CA HIS A 131 4.48 -9.75 14.47
C HIS A 131 4.60 -10.99 15.37
N ARG A 132 3.58 -11.87 15.39
CA ARG A 132 3.58 -13.10 16.20
C ARG A 132 4.67 -14.10 15.77
N ASN A 133 4.91 -14.21 14.47
CA ASN A 133 5.85 -15.19 13.89
C ASN A 133 7.28 -14.63 13.71
N ARG A 134 7.60 -13.45 14.25
CA ARG A 134 8.90 -12.78 14.02
C ARG A 134 10.12 -13.66 14.30
N LYS A 135 10.07 -14.46 15.38
CA LYS A 135 11.16 -15.38 15.74
C LYS A 135 11.35 -16.49 14.71
N ASP A 136 10.25 -17.05 14.21
CA ASP A 136 10.28 -18.15 13.22
C ASP A 136 10.64 -17.68 11.80
N LEU A 137 10.54 -16.37 11.58
CA LEU A 137 10.87 -15.69 10.33
C LEU A 137 12.18 -14.90 10.40
N ASN A 138 12.90 -14.96 11.53
CA ASN A 138 14.12 -14.19 11.80
C ASN A 138 13.96 -12.67 11.58
N ILE A 139 12.76 -12.13 11.83
CA ILE A 139 12.47 -10.70 11.79
C ILE A 139 12.94 -10.06 13.09
N GLY A 140 13.59 -8.90 12.99
CA GLY A 140 14.06 -8.12 14.14
C GLY A 140 12.93 -7.64 15.06
N ASP A 141 13.29 -7.23 16.27
CA ASP A 141 12.31 -6.80 17.28
C ASP A 141 11.70 -5.40 17.01
N GLY A 142 12.25 -4.67 16.05
CA GLY A 142 11.78 -3.34 15.65
C GLY A 142 10.35 -3.31 15.11
N HIS A 143 9.87 -2.09 14.92
CA HIS A 143 8.62 -1.81 14.23
C HIS A 143 8.74 -2.08 12.72
N PHE A 144 7.63 -2.16 12.01
CA PHE A 144 7.61 -2.53 10.60
C PHE A 144 7.54 -1.31 9.70
N ALA A 145 8.17 -1.42 8.54
CA ALA A 145 7.87 -0.57 7.40
C ALA A 145 6.79 -1.27 6.55
N VAL A 146 5.82 -0.53 6.06
CA VAL A 146 4.76 -1.03 5.17
C VAL A 146 4.67 -0.13 3.96
N GLY A 147 4.23 -0.67 2.83
CA GLY A 147 4.03 0.14 1.65
C GLY A 147 3.13 -0.54 0.65
N GLY A 148 2.53 0.27 -0.23
CA GLY A 148 1.71 -0.25 -1.30
C GLY A 148 1.41 0.80 -2.34
N THR A 149 0.79 0.34 -3.42
CA THR A 149 0.43 1.19 -4.55
C THR A 149 -1.06 1.14 -4.83
N SER A 150 -1.68 2.27 -5.19
CA SER A 150 -3.10 2.33 -5.57
C SER A 150 -4.00 1.84 -4.43
N ALA A 151 -4.81 0.80 -4.66
CA ALA A 151 -5.53 0.08 -3.60
C ALA A 151 -4.61 -0.38 -2.44
N GLY A 152 -3.35 -0.74 -2.70
CA GLY A 152 -2.37 -1.05 -1.65
C GLY A 152 -1.84 0.19 -0.92
N GLY A 153 -1.84 1.36 -1.57
CA GLY A 153 -1.58 2.65 -0.92
C GLY A 153 -2.71 3.01 0.04
N HIS A 154 -3.96 2.81 -0.40
CA HIS A 154 -5.13 2.88 0.50
C HIS A 154 -4.98 1.94 1.71
N LEU A 155 -4.64 0.68 1.49
CA LEU A 155 -4.47 -0.31 2.57
C LEU A 155 -3.31 0.05 3.51
N THR A 156 -2.23 0.64 2.97
CA THR A 156 -1.13 1.23 3.76
C THR A 156 -1.65 2.34 4.67
N ALA A 157 -2.42 3.29 4.12
CA ALA A 157 -3.03 4.37 4.89
C ALA A 157 -4.02 3.86 5.96
N MET A 158 -4.74 2.75 5.70
CA MET A 158 -5.60 2.08 6.68
C MET A 158 -4.84 1.34 7.79
N LEU A 159 -3.58 0.97 7.56
CA LEU A 159 -2.68 0.45 8.62
C LEU A 159 -2.13 1.58 9.51
N LEU A 160 -1.97 2.78 8.95
CA LEU A 160 -1.54 3.98 9.68
C LEU A 160 -2.65 4.59 10.55
N SER A 161 -3.91 4.19 10.37
CA SER A 161 -5.00 4.63 11.23
C SER A 161 -4.95 3.97 12.62
N ASP A 162 -5.60 4.59 13.60
CA ASP A 162 -5.74 4.03 14.95
C ASP A 162 -6.79 2.90 15.05
N ASN A 163 -6.93 2.37 16.28
CA ASN A 163 -8.03 1.52 16.77
C ASN A 163 -8.14 0.10 16.23
N TRP A 164 -7.12 -0.42 15.53
CA TRP A 164 -7.12 -1.82 15.09
C TRP A 164 -6.10 -2.68 15.85
N GLN A 165 -5.02 -2.07 16.32
CA GLN A 165 -3.88 -2.76 16.92
C GLN A 165 -4.28 -3.61 18.12
N ALA A 166 -5.15 -3.07 18.98
CA ALA A 166 -5.68 -3.76 20.16
C ALA A 166 -6.52 -4.98 19.79
N GLU A 167 -7.28 -4.93 18.69
CA GLU A 167 -8.11 -6.06 18.22
C GLU A 167 -7.24 -7.25 17.77
N PHE A 168 -6.03 -6.96 17.29
CA PHE A 168 -5.08 -7.96 16.79
C PHE A 168 -3.94 -8.29 17.77
N GLY A 169 -3.90 -7.63 18.93
CA GLY A 169 -2.88 -7.85 19.95
C GLY A 169 -1.47 -7.46 19.52
N VAL A 170 -1.33 -6.37 18.75
CA VAL A 170 -0.03 -5.80 18.36
C VAL A 170 0.22 -4.46 19.06
N PRO A 171 1.49 -4.02 19.20
CA PRO A 171 1.80 -2.67 19.71
C PRO A 171 1.11 -1.56 18.91
N GLN A 172 0.74 -0.46 19.58
CA GLN A 172 0.07 0.67 18.92
C GLN A 172 0.94 1.30 17.82
N ASP A 173 2.25 1.31 18.06
CA ASP A 173 3.32 1.86 17.23
C ASP A 173 3.99 0.80 16.34
N ILE A 174 3.34 -0.35 16.11
CA ILE A 174 3.92 -1.45 15.32
C ILE A 174 4.36 -1.04 13.90
N ILE A 175 3.78 0.03 13.34
CA ILE A 175 4.18 0.59 12.04
C ILE A 175 5.05 1.83 12.27
N ALA A 176 6.33 1.77 11.87
CA ALA A 176 7.25 2.91 11.94
C ALA A 176 7.28 3.74 10.65
N VAL A 177 7.05 3.12 9.49
CA VAL A 177 7.07 3.80 8.19
C VAL A 177 5.93 3.29 7.32
N GLY A 178 5.19 4.21 6.70
CA GLY A 178 4.18 3.88 5.69
C GLY A 178 4.54 4.51 4.35
N LEU A 179 4.76 3.71 3.31
CA LEU A 179 4.97 4.16 1.93
C LEU A 179 3.65 4.10 1.15
N ASP A 180 3.06 5.27 0.90
CA ASP A 180 1.84 5.41 0.12
C ASP A 180 2.17 5.86 -1.31
N LEU A 181 1.98 4.97 -2.28
CA LEU A 181 2.15 5.26 -3.70
C LEU A 181 0.80 5.40 -4.39
N SER A 182 0.39 6.61 -4.71
CA SER A 182 -0.82 6.90 -5.48
C SER A 182 -2.09 6.26 -4.85
N GLY A 183 -2.19 6.31 -3.52
CA GLY A 183 -3.31 5.75 -2.76
C GLY A 183 -4.65 6.45 -3.01
N LEU A 184 -5.72 5.76 -2.60
CA LEU A 184 -7.10 6.28 -2.61
C LEU A 184 -7.49 6.56 -1.16
N HIS A 185 -7.63 7.83 -0.78
CA HIS A 185 -7.79 8.27 0.61
C HIS A 185 -9.21 8.76 0.93
N ASP A 186 -9.89 9.37 -0.05
CA ASP A 186 -11.31 9.70 0.00
C ASP A 186 -12.05 8.84 -1.03
N LEU A 187 -12.84 7.88 -0.53
CA LEU A 187 -13.56 6.93 -1.37
C LEU A 187 -14.93 7.46 -1.84
N ALA A 188 -15.38 8.62 -1.36
CA ALA A 188 -16.70 9.16 -1.72
C ALA A 188 -16.91 9.31 -3.24
N PRO A 189 -15.92 9.75 -4.04
CA PRO A 189 -16.10 9.84 -5.49
C PRO A 189 -16.34 8.48 -6.15
N LEU A 190 -15.76 7.41 -5.60
CA LEU A 190 -15.79 6.08 -6.21
C LEU A 190 -17.20 5.49 -6.24
N LEU A 191 -18.10 5.92 -5.34
CA LEU A 191 -19.53 5.59 -5.37
C LEU A 191 -20.18 5.92 -6.73
N HIS A 192 -19.64 6.92 -7.42
CA HIS A 192 -20.17 7.49 -8.65
C HIS A 192 -19.35 7.13 -9.89
N THR A 193 -18.53 6.08 -9.79
CA THR A 193 -17.68 5.54 -10.86
C THR A 193 -18.03 4.09 -11.16
N HIS A 194 -17.53 3.57 -12.27
CA HIS A 194 -17.59 2.14 -12.63
C HIS A 194 -16.98 1.22 -11.56
N ILE A 195 -16.11 1.72 -10.67
CA ILE A 195 -15.51 0.98 -9.56
C ILE A 195 -16.57 0.45 -8.59
N ASN A 196 -17.64 1.22 -8.39
CA ASN A 196 -18.72 0.78 -7.52
C ASN A 196 -19.47 -0.45 -8.06
N GLY A 197 -19.32 -0.76 -9.36
CA GLY A 197 -19.91 -1.95 -9.97
C GLY A 197 -19.39 -3.29 -9.41
N TRP A 198 -18.23 -3.29 -8.75
CA TRP A 198 -17.71 -4.48 -8.05
C TRP A 198 -17.50 -4.26 -6.55
N MET A 199 -17.24 -3.02 -6.12
CA MET A 199 -17.05 -2.75 -4.70
C MET A 199 -18.35 -2.76 -3.91
N ASN A 200 -19.47 -2.43 -4.56
CA ASN A 200 -20.79 -2.34 -3.91
C ASN A 200 -20.73 -1.51 -2.62
N PHE A 201 -20.08 -0.35 -2.71
CA PHE A 201 -19.98 0.61 -1.62
C PHE A 201 -21.36 1.09 -1.20
N ASP A 202 -21.56 1.15 0.11
CA ASP A 202 -22.55 2.01 0.74
C ASP A 202 -21.84 3.21 1.40
N ASP A 203 -22.61 4.24 1.75
CA ASP A 203 -22.08 5.45 2.37
C ASP A 203 -21.30 5.16 3.66
N ALA A 204 -21.76 4.17 4.44
CA ALA A 204 -21.11 3.79 5.68
C ALA A 204 -19.75 3.12 5.42
N MET A 205 -19.60 2.35 4.34
CA MET A 205 -18.37 1.67 3.94
C MET A 205 -17.35 2.69 3.47
N VAL A 206 -17.79 3.66 2.66
CA VAL A 206 -16.99 4.80 2.24
C VAL A 206 -16.45 5.55 3.46
N VAL A 207 -17.29 5.91 4.42
CA VAL A 207 -16.86 6.67 5.61
C VAL A 207 -15.80 5.90 6.41
N ARG A 208 -16.04 4.62 6.71
CA ARG A 208 -15.13 3.83 7.56
C ARG A 208 -13.86 3.34 6.86
N ASN A 209 -13.80 3.43 5.52
CA ASN A 209 -12.63 3.03 4.72
C ASN A 209 -11.98 4.20 3.97
N SER A 210 -12.31 5.45 4.29
CA SER A 210 -11.62 6.62 3.71
C SER A 210 -10.55 7.13 4.68
N PRO A 211 -9.28 6.71 4.55
CA PRO A 211 -8.24 7.07 5.51
C PRO A 211 -7.97 8.58 5.59
N GLN A 212 -8.39 9.36 4.58
CA GLN A 212 -8.42 10.83 4.62
C GLN A 212 -9.09 11.40 5.87
N PHE A 213 -10.05 10.66 6.45
CA PHE A 213 -10.80 11.08 7.64
C PHE A 213 -10.45 10.26 8.88
N LEU A 214 -9.43 9.40 8.81
CA LEU A 214 -9.01 8.49 9.87
C LEU A 214 -7.58 8.76 10.35
N ILE A 215 -7.11 10.00 10.18
CA ILE A 215 -5.80 10.44 10.65
C ILE A 215 -5.74 10.28 12.18
N PRO A 216 -4.76 9.52 12.72
CA PRO A 216 -4.63 9.30 14.16
C PRO A 216 -4.33 10.63 14.88
N LYS A 217 -4.72 10.73 16.14
CA LYS A 217 -4.41 11.94 16.96
C LYS A 217 -2.91 12.05 17.24
N HIS A 218 -2.25 10.90 17.39
CA HIS A 218 -0.82 10.78 17.64
C HIS A 218 -0.30 9.60 16.84
N SER A 219 0.75 9.79 16.06
CA SER A 219 1.43 8.71 15.35
C SER A 219 2.93 8.87 15.45
N SER A 220 3.63 7.78 15.74
CA SER A 220 5.09 7.68 15.59
C SER A 220 5.48 7.29 14.16
N ALA A 221 4.52 6.91 13.31
CA ALA A 221 4.80 6.49 11.95
C ALA A 221 5.21 7.68 11.07
N HIS A 222 6.26 7.48 10.28
CA HIS A 222 6.65 8.39 9.23
C HIS A 222 5.92 8.04 7.93
N LEU A 223 5.12 8.96 7.40
CA LEU A 223 4.46 8.79 6.11
C LEU A 223 5.41 9.20 4.98
N ILE A 224 5.63 8.31 4.01
CA ILE A 224 6.26 8.63 2.74
C ILE A 224 5.17 8.60 1.68
N ALA A 225 4.84 9.76 1.11
CA ALA A 225 3.83 9.88 0.07
C ALA A 225 4.48 10.15 -1.29
N SER A 226 4.02 9.47 -2.34
CA SER A 226 4.48 9.73 -3.71
C SER A 226 3.39 9.41 -4.72
N VAL A 227 3.38 10.15 -5.82
CA VAL A 227 2.48 9.98 -6.96
C VAL A 227 3.23 10.38 -8.22
N GLY A 228 2.99 9.67 -9.32
CA GLY A 228 3.61 9.96 -10.61
C GLY A 228 3.09 11.28 -11.19
N GLY A 229 4.00 12.10 -11.72
CA GLY A 229 3.61 13.37 -12.37
C GLY A 229 2.77 13.19 -13.64
N LEU A 230 2.80 12.00 -14.25
CA LEU A 230 2.00 11.63 -15.42
C LEU A 230 0.67 10.94 -15.06
N GLU A 231 0.32 10.85 -13.78
CA GLU A 231 -0.98 10.31 -13.35
C GLU A 231 -2.12 11.31 -13.54
N THR A 232 -3.36 10.90 -13.27
CA THR A 232 -4.53 11.76 -13.37
C THR A 232 -4.59 12.76 -12.20
N ASP A 233 -5.47 13.75 -12.33
CA ASP A 233 -5.58 14.83 -11.35
C ASP A 233 -6.07 14.31 -9.99
N GLU A 234 -6.99 13.34 -9.96
CA GLU A 234 -7.50 12.80 -8.69
C GLU A 234 -6.47 11.97 -7.92
N PHE A 235 -5.62 11.16 -8.57
CA PHE A 235 -4.54 10.46 -7.86
C PHE A 235 -3.54 11.45 -7.25
N ARG A 236 -3.17 12.50 -8.00
CA ARG A 236 -2.28 13.55 -7.49
C ARG A 236 -2.92 14.34 -6.35
N ARG A 237 -4.20 14.73 -6.49
CA ARG A 237 -4.94 15.48 -5.49
C ARG A 237 -5.11 14.69 -4.19
N GLN A 238 -5.53 13.41 -4.27
CA GLN A 238 -5.74 12.60 -3.06
C GLN A 238 -4.44 12.36 -2.31
N THR A 239 -3.35 12.00 -3.03
CA THR A 239 -2.03 11.82 -2.41
C THR A 239 -1.56 13.10 -1.70
N ALA A 240 -1.70 14.26 -2.35
CA ALA A 240 -1.34 15.55 -1.75
C ALA A 240 -2.21 15.88 -0.53
N ALA A 241 -3.52 15.69 -0.62
CA ALA A 241 -4.47 15.97 0.47
C ALA A 241 -4.22 15.10 1.70
N TYR A 242 -3.91 13.80 1.50
CA TYR A 242 -3.61 12.89 2.60
C TYR A 242 -2.28 13.26 3.27
N ALA A 243 -1.23 13.54 2.49
CA ALA A 243 0.06 13.98 3.02
C ALA A 243 -0.05 15.31 3.79
N GLU A 244 -0.82 16.26 3.26
CA GLU A 244 -1.10 17.53 3.94
C GLU A 244 -1.86 17.31 5.25
N SER A 245 -2.87 16.44 5.26
CA SER A 245 -3.65 16.15 6.47
C SER A 245 -2.81 15.46 7.54
N TRP A 246 -1.92 14.55 7.14
CA TRP A 246 -0.95 13.92 8.03
C TRP A 246 0.01 14.95 8.64
N GLN A 247 0.51 15.87 7.82
CA GLN A 247 1.39 16.96 8.28
C GLN A 247 0.66 17.93 9.22
N GLN A 248 -0.56 18.33 8.89
CA GLN A 248 -1.38 19.25 9.70
C GLN A 248 -1.73 18.63 11.06
N ALA A 249 -1.82 17.31 11.16
CA ALA A 249 -1.96 16.60 12.43
C ALA A 249 -0.66 16.54 13.26
N GLY A 250 0.45 17.09 12.76
CA GLY A 250 1.74 17.19 13.45
C GLY A 250 2.63 15.96 13.29
N HIS A 251 2.30 15.04 12.38
CA HIS A 251 3.04 13.80 12.17
C HIS A 251 4.16 13.97 11.14
N ALA A 252 5.16 13.08 11.19
CA ALA A 252 6.29 13.10 10.26
C ALA A 252 5.85 12.68 8.84
N VAL A 253 6.24 13.46 7.83
CA VAL A 253 5.94 13.20 6.42
C VAL A 253 7.13 13.51 5.52
N THR A 254 7.31 12.71 4.48
CA THR A 254 8.19 13.00 3.34
C THR A 254 7.39 12.81 2.05
N VAL A 255 7.38 13.83 1.21
CA VAL A 255 6.82 13.73 -0.14
C VAL A 255 7.96 13.51 -1.12
N VAL A 256 7.88 12.43 -1.92
CA VAL A 256 8.90 12.08 -2.92
C VAL A 256 8.39 12.39 -4.32
N GLU A 257 9.02 13.37 -4.96
CA GLU A 257 8.65 13.83 -6.32
C GLU A 257 9.14 12.88 -7.42
N MET A 258 8.18 12.43 -8.25
CA MET A 258 8.38 11.47 -9.35
C MET A 258 7.72 11.98 -10.66
N PRO A 259 8.15 13.14 -11.19
CA PRO A 259 7.44 13.85 -12.27
C PRO A 259 7.33 13.04 -13.57
N ASP A 260 8.34 12.21 -13.88
CA ASP A 260 8.40 11.44 -15.12
C ASP A 260 7.76 10.04 -15.02
N HIS A 261 7.05 9.78 -13.92
CA HIS A 261 6.45 8.47 -13.65
C HIS A 261 4.94 8.51 -13.82
N HIS A 262 4.40 7.37 -14.23
CA HIS A 262 2.98 7.08 -14.26
C HIS A 262 2.65 5.97 -13.25
N HIS A 263 1.36 5.69 -13.07
CA HIS A 263 0.84 4.79 -12.03
C HIS A 263 1.56 3.42 -11.96
N PHE A 264 1.90 2.84 -13.12
CA PHE A 264 2.52 1.50 -13.17
C PHE A 264 4.05 1.46 -13.08
N ASN A 265 4.79 2.49 -13.49
CA ASN A 265 6.26 2.47 -13.42
C ASN A 265 6.79 3.05 -12.10
N LEU A 266 5.98 3.86 -11.39
CA LEU A 266 6.30 4.38 -10.06
C LEU A 266 6.67 3.28 -9.05
N PRO A 267 5.82 2.27 -8.77
CA PRO A 267 6.17 1.22 -7.81
C PRO A 267 7.37 0.39 -8.26
N LEU A 268 7.57 0.22 -9.58
CA LEU A 268 8.69 -0.55 -10.12
C LEU A 268 10.06 0.03 -9.75
N THR A 269 10.14 1.31 -9.39
CA THR A 269 11.39 1.94 -8.92
C THR A 269 11.89 1.41 -7.58
N LEU A 270 11.05 0.70 -6.81
CA LEU A 270 11.46 0.02 -5.57
C LEU A 270 12.45 -1.13 -5.82
N ARG A 271 12.63 -1.59 -7.06
CA ARG A 271 13.67 -2.55 -7.41
C ARG A 271 15.08 -1.95 -7.35
N GLU A 272 15.21 -0.62 -7.30
CA GLU A 272 16.47 0.12 -7.38
C GLU A 272 17.00 0.41 -5.98
N PRO A 273 18.11 -0.21 -5.53
CA PRO A 273 18.63 -0.03 -4.17
C PRO A 273 18.93 1.42 -3.79
N ASP A 274 19.37 2.23 -4.76
CA ASP A 274 19.70 3.65 -4.59
C ASP A 274 18.56 4.57 -5.07
N GLY A 275 17.40 4.00 -5.38
CA GLY A 275 16.21 4.71 -5.83
C GLY A 275 15.68 5.67 -4.77
N LYS A 276 14.99 6.74 -5.20
CA LYS A 276 14.47 7.77 -4.28
C LYS A 276 13.56 7.19 -3.20
N LEU A 277 12.65 6.28 -3.57
CA LEU A 277 11.71 5.67 -2.63
C LEU A 277 12.40 4.75 -1.62
N VAL A 278 13.37 3.93 -2.07
CA VAL A 278 14.14 3.05 -1.17
C VAL A 278 14.94 3.86 -0.16
N ARG A 279 15.64 4.91 -0.60
CA ARG A 279 16.37 5.81 0.31
C ARG A 279 15.45 6.47 1.33
N ALA A 280 14.29 6.97 0.89
CA ALA A 280 13.32 7.56 1.80
C ALA A 280 12.84 6.58 2.88
N ILE A 281 12.58 5.31 2.50
CA ILE A 281 12.21 4.25 3.47
C ILE A 281 13.33 4.04 4.49
N VAL A 282 14.56 3.85 4.02
CA VAL A 282 15.72 3.57 4.90
C VAL A 282 15.97 4.74 5.86
N GLU A 283 15.95 5.97 5.35
CA GLU A 283 16.15 7.19 6.14
C GLU A 283 15.05 7.37 7.20
N ALA A 284 13.78 7.21 6.82
CA ALA A 284 12.66 7.30 7.75
C ALA A 284 12.71 6.19 8.81
N TYR A 285 13.03 4.96 8.40
CA TYR A 285 13.10 3.81 9.30
C TYR A 285 14.24 3.95 10.32
N ALA A 286 15.38 4.51 9.92
CA ALA A 286 16.48 4.80 10.84
C ALA A 286 16.10 5.86 11.89
N GLN A 287 15.30 6.87 11.51
CA GLN A 287 14.85 7.93 12.42
C GLN A 287 13.81 7.44 13.45
N GLY A 288 12.91 6.54 13.04
CA GLY A 288 11.82 6.03 13.87
C GLY A 288 12.19 4.92 14.87
N ASN A 289 13.39 4.33 14.76
CA ASN A 289 13.84 3.23 15.64
C ASN A 289 14.93 3.63 16.64
N HIS A 290 15.10 4.93 16.91
CA HIS A 290 15.94 5.37 18.02
C HIS A 290 15.14 5.30 19.35
N PRO A 291 15.68 4.65 20.40
CA PRO A 291 15.02 4.50 21.70
C PRO A 291 14.82 5.83 22.45
#